data_AF-A0A7H8HZ75-F1
#
_entry.id   AF-A0A7H8HZ75-F1
#
_cell.length_a   1.000
_cell.length_b   1.000
_cell.length_c   1.000
_cell.angle_alpha   90.00
_cell.angle_beta   90.00
_cell.angle_gamma   90.00
#
_symmetry.space_group_name_H-M   'P 1'
#
loop_
_entity.id
_entity.type
_entity.pdbx_description
1 polymer ?
#
loop_
_entity_poly.entity_id
_entity_poly.type
_entity_poly.pdbx_seq_one_letter_code
_entity_poly.pdbx_strand_id
1 'polypeptide(L)'
;MTTRSRLRALAVGLAATLPLPVGTAAAVADPATTVSVSGSGRGLLPGDRFPMWAGDPITLGLDARATPRPGNPRNATGRWQAVHTRPDGTLHAAFGGTVDTLTAAGSVAVLNGVVTWKDNPDNPDLPMIGTPVALSVADRPDGDRVGFVWGFAGEPVAPGQAHVPFFALDESTLTVRTPVPGPHGGAPGSRAGLPERHVAGTLELGDRTITVNAQAPAGAPPSAATGTITVNGGAATTFAATVTELDASGPAVIATATVTTGSDPSLIGRRISVSVYDGGPRDWAGVVLPGREVLPYQGILPWRPAIRSDLTVLD
;
A
#
# COMPACT_ATOMS: atom_id res chain seq x y z
N MET A 1 -74.91 -20.36 -5.78
CA MET A 1 -75.62 -19.51 -4.81
C MET A 1 -76.22 -20.43 -3.75
N THR A 2 -75.61 -20.54 -2.57
CA THR A 2 -76.12 -21.04 -1.26
C THR A 2 -74.92 -21.35 -0.33
N THR A 3 -74.65 -20.53 0.70
CA THR A 3 -74.92 -20.73 2.16
C THR A 3 -73.80 -21.52 2.89
N ARG A 4 -73.03 -20.88 3.81
CA ARG A 4 -73.05 -21.04 5.30
C ARG A 4 -72.82 -22.49 5.78
N SER A 5 -72.15 -22.86 6.88
CA SER A 5 -71.55 -22.19 8.04
C SER A 5 -70.81 -23.28 8.85
N ARG A 6 -69.76 -22.86 9.59
CA ARG A 6 -69.28 -23.29 10.92
C ARG A 6 -69.64 -24.70 11.46
N LEU A 7 -68.61 -25.42 11.95
CA LEU A 7 -68.68 -26.18 13.20
C LEU A 7 -67.31 -26.25 13.88
N ARG A 8 -67.33 -25.99 15.19
CA ARG A 8 -66.23 -26.04 16.16
C ARG A 8 -65.95 -27.49 16.55
N ALA A 9 -64.69 -27.83 16.81
CA ALA A 9 -64.35 -28.86 17.79
C ALA A 9 -63.03 -28.50 18.49
N LEU A 10 -63.08 -28.60 19.81
CA LEU A 10 -62.06 -28.28 20.81
C LEU A 10 -61.39 -29.59 21.23
N ALA A 11 -60.05 -29.66 21.25
CA ALA A 11 -59.26 -30.67 21.97
C ALA A 11 -57.84 -30.10 22.16
N VAL A 12 -57.51 -29.53 23.32
CA VAL A 12 -56.91 -30.20 24.50
C VAL A 12 -55.60 -30.94 24.18
N GLY A 13 -54.48 -30.27 24.51
CA GLY A 13 -53.36 -30.83 25.26
C GLY A 13 -52.48 -31.88 24.60
N LEU A 14 -51.28 -31.46 24.16
CA LEU A 14 -50.02 -31.99 24.69
C LEU A 14 -48.87 -31.04 24.29
N ALA A 15 -48.30 -30.34 25.27
CA ALA A 15 -47.06 -29.61 25.11
C ALA A 15 -45.91 -30.62 25.04
N ALA A 16 -45.52 -31.02 23.84
CA ALA A 16 -44.24 -31.66 23.60
C ALA A 16 -43.19 -30.56 23.38
N THR A 17 -42.43 -30.24 24.41
CA THR A 17 -41.18 -29.47 24.29
C THR A 17 -40.19 -30.31 23.50
N LEU A 18 -40.18 -30.15 22.18
CA LEU A 18 -39.09 -30.60 21.33
C LEU A 18 -37.86 -29.72 21.64
N PRO A 19 -36.70 -30.28 22.00
CA PRO A 19 -35.47 -29.52 22.00
C PRO A 19 -35.19 -29.12 20.54
N LEU A 20 -35.34 -27.84 20.23
CA LEU A 20 -34.77 -27.28 19.01
C LEU A 20 -33.28 -27.64 19.02
N PRO A 21 -32.72 -28.25 17.96
CA PRO A 21 -31.29 -28.25 17.80
C PRO A 21 -30.88 -26.78 17.76
N VAL A 22 -30.19 -26.34 18.80
CA VAL A 22 -29.45 -25.08 18.77
C VAL A 22 -28.49 -25.27 17.63
N GLY A 23 -28.84 -24.73 16.46
CA GLY A 23 -27.93 -24.64 15.35
C GLY A 23 -26.70 -23.95 15.90
N THR A 24 -25.60 -24.69 15.99
CA THR A 24 -24.28 -24.10 16.05
C THR A 24 -24.24 -23.18 14.85
N ALA A 25 -24.37 -21.87 15.11
CA ALA A 25 -24.02 -20.87 14.13
C ALA A 25 -22.63 -21.28 13.66
N ALA A 26 -22.54 -21.76 12.41
CA ALA A 26 -21.26 -21.93 11.77
C ALA A 26 -20.59 -20.58 11.95
N ALA A 27 -19.50 -20.56 12.74
CA ALA A 27 -18.67 -19.37 12.83
C ALA A 27 -18.37 -19.00 11.39
N VAL A 28 -18.88 -17.83 10.98
CA VAL A 28 -18.55 -17.26 9.68
C VAL A 28 -17.03 -17.27 9.65
N ALA A 29 -16.46 -18.07 8.74
CA ALA A 29 -15.03 -18.12 8.56
C ALA A 29 -14.58 -16.67 8.36
N ASP A 30 -13.71 -16.19 9.27
CA ASP A 30 -13.12 -14.86 9.20
C ASP A 30 -12.57 -14.68 7.77
N PRO A 31 -13.04 -13.68 6.98
CA PRO A 31 -12.58 -13.50 5.61
C PRO A 31 -11.06 -13.44 5.65
N ALA A 32 -10.42 -14.41 4.97
CA ALA A 32 -8.99 -14.68 5.06
C ALA A 32 -8.18 -13.39 5.15
N THR A 33 -7.58 -13.07 6.29
CA THR A 33 -6.82 -11.83 6.49
C THR A 33 -5.54 -11.77 5.66
N THR A 34 -5.20 -12.85 4.97
CA THR A 34 -3.97 -12.98 4.18
C THR A 34 -3.92 -11.97 3.04
N VAL A 35 -2.80 -11.26 2.98
CA VAL A 35 -2.41 -10.42 1.86
C VAL A 35 -1.21 -11.03 1.16
N SER A 36 -1.10 -10.85 -0.16
CA SER A 36 0.06 -11.30 -0.91
C SER A 36 0.35 -10.41 -2.11
N VAL A 37 1.61 -10.36 -2.51
CA VAL A 37 2.07 -9.83 -3.78
C VAL A 37 2.93 -10.88 -4.47
N SER A 38 2.67 -11.15 -5.74
CA SER A 38 3.39 -12.18 -6.50
C SER A 38 3.50 -11.79 -7.97
N GLY A 39 4.59 -12.18 -8.62
CA GLY A 39 4.81 -12.03 -10.07
C GLY A 39 6.11 -11.31 -10.39
N SER A 40 6.26 -10.94 -11.65
CA SER A 40 7.38 -10.13 -12.14
C SER A 40 6.93 -9.02 -13.06
N GLY A 41 7.67 -7.92 -13.04
CA GLY A 41 7.47 -6.76 -13.90
C GLY A 41 8.78 -6.28 -14.49
N ARG A 42 8.74 -5.77 -15.72
CA ARG A 42 9.89 -5.17 -16.42
C ARG A 42 9.52 -3.78 -16.92
N GLY A 43 10.46 -2.85 -16.86
CA GLY A 43 10.33 -1.54 -17.52
C GLY A 43 11.69 -0.90 -17.79
N LEU A 44 11.69 0.37 -18.20
CA LEU A 44 12.90 1.17 -18.42
C LEU A 44 13.03 2.27 -17.37
N LEU A 45 14.22 2.40 -16.76
CA LEU A 45 14.47 3.41 -15.73
C LEU A 45 14.19 4.83 -16.25
N PRO A 46 13.37 5.63 -15.55
CA PRO A 46 12.98 6.95 -16.02
C PRO A 46 14.10 7.96 -15.77
N GLY A 47 14.39 8.80 -16.77
CA GLY A 47 15.54 9.70 -16.76
C GLY A 47 15.41 10.91 -15.81
N ASP A 48 14.20 11.26 -15.37
CA ASP A 48 13.98 12.30 -14.37
C ASP A 48 14.45 11.87 -12.96
N ARG A 49 14.39 10.57 -12.65
CA ARG A 49 14.81 10.00 -11.36
C ARG A 49 16.17 9.31 -11.41
N PHE A 50 16.52 8.70 -12.55
CA PHE A 50 17.78 8.00 -12.74
C PHE A 50 18.52 8.54 -13.98
N PRO A 51 19.00 9.80 -13.97
CA PRO A 51 19.57 10.43 -15.16
C PRO A 51 20.73 9.63 -15.77
N MET A 52 21.55 9.00 -14.92
CA MET A 52 22.72 8.23 -15.34
C MET A 52 22.39 6.85 -15.93
N TRP A 53 21.19 6.32 -15.66
CA TRP A 53 20.72 5.00 -16.12
C TRP A 53 19.43 5.12 -16.93
N ALA A 54 19.17 6.31 -17.48
CA ALA A 54 17.94 6.60 -18.19
C ALA A 54 17.78 5.64 -19.39
N GLY A 55 16.67 4.90 -19.42
CA GLY A 55 16.39 3.93 -20.47
C GLY A 55 16.97 2.53 -20.23
N ASP A 56 17.71 2.31 -19.15
CA ASP A 56 18.21 0.98 -18.80
C ASP A 56 17.05 0.05 -18.40
N PRO A 57 17.00 -1.20 -18.90
CA PRO A 57 16.00 -2.15 -18.46
C PRO A 57 16.22 -2.58 -17.01
N ILE A 58 15.14 -2.60 -16.24
CA ILE A 58 15.09 -3.23 -14.92
C ILE A 58 13.92 -4.22 -14.84
N THR A 59 14.18 -5.38 -14.27
CA THR A 59 13.19 -6.41 -13.96
C THR A 59 13.08 -6.58 -12.45
N LEU A 60 11.85 -6.57 -11.94
CA LEU A 60 11.53 -6.77 -10.54
C LEU A 60 10.73 -8.06 -10.40
N GLY A 61 11.09 -8.90 -9.44
CA GLY A 61 10.38 -10.12 -9.08
C GLY A 61 9.97 -10.09 -7.62
N LEU A 62 8.71 -10.41 -7.34
CA LEU A 62 8.13 -10.38 -6.00
C LEU A 62 7.38 -11.68 -5.73
N ASP A 63 7.56 -12.23 -4.55
CA ASP A 63 6.74 -13.29 -4.00
C ASP A 63 6.72 -13.15 -2.48
N ALA A 64 5.68 -12.53 -1.95
CA ALA A 64 5.52 -12.31 -0.53
C ALA A 64 4.07 -12.47 -0.10
N ARG A 65 3.90 -12.98 1.11
CA ARG A 65 2.60 -13.11 1.77
C ARG A 65 2.72 -12.72 3.23
N ALA A 66 1.65 -12.16 3.77
CA ALA A 66 1.50 -11.91 5.19
C ALA A 66 0.10 -12.32 5.63
N THR A 67 -0.01 -12.72 6.89
CA THR A 67 -1.28 -12.83 7.58
C THR A 67 -1.27 -11.76 8.67
N PRO A 68 -1.67 -10.51 8.35
CA PRO A 68 -1.65 -9.42 9.30
C PRO A 68 -2.50 -9.79 10.51
N ARG A 69 -1.93 -9.65 11.70
CA ARG A 69 -2.66 -9.77 12.96
C ARG A 69 -2.68 -8.40 13.63
N PRO A 70 -3.77 -8.04 14.34
CA PRO A 70 -3.75 -6.88 15.23
C PRO A 70 -2.50 -6.92 16.12
N GLY A 71 -1.64 -5.92 16.01
CA GLY A 71 -0.40 -5.79 16.78
C GLY A 71 0.83 -6.56 16.29
N ASN A 72 0.74 -7.30 15.18
CA ASN A 72 1.91 -7.94 14.56
C ASN A 72 1.83 -7.94 13.03
N PRO A 73 2.15 -6.82 12.37
CA PRO A 73 2.21 -6.72 10.91
C PRO A 73 3.53 -7.27 10.32
N ARG A 74 4.46 -7.74 11.16
CA ARG A 74 5.76 -8.31 10.78
C ARG A 74 5.72 -9.78 10.39
N ASN A 75 4.53 -10.37 10.34
CA ASN A 75 4.40 -11.77 9.95
C ASN A 75 4.30 -11.92 8.44
N ALA A 76 5.17 -11.22 7.72
CA ALA A 76 5.36 -11.40 6.29
C ALA A 76 6.49 -12.38 6.05
N THR A 77 6.34 -13.18 5.01
CA THR A 77 7.38 -14.07 4.50
C THR A 77 7.41 -13.94 3.01
N GLY A 78 8.60 -13.80 2.43
CA GLY A 78 8.73 -13.65 1.00
C GLY A 78 10.13 -13.35 0.53
N ARG A 79 10.25 -13.25 -0.79
CA ARG A 79 11.46 -12.90 -1.52
C ARG A 79 11.17 -11.74 -2.46
N TRP A 80 12.21 -11.00 -2.76
CA TRP A 80 12.20 -9.99 -3.81
C TRP A 80 13.55 -10.03 -4.55
N GLN A 81 13.53 -9.59 -5.80
CA GLN A 81 14.75 -9.43 -6.60
C GLN A 81 14.61 -8.29 -7.59
N ALA A 82 15.73 -7.66 -7.90
CA ALA A 82 15.90 -6.67 -8.94
C ALA A 82 17.07 -7.06 -9.84
N VAL A 83 16.86 -6.97 -11.16
CA VAL A 83 17.90 -7.17 -12.17
C VAL A 83 17.91 -5.96 -13.08
N HIS A 84 18.98 -5.18 -13.02
CA HIS A 84 19.24 -4.00 -13.84
C HIS A 84 20.29 -4.36 -14.88
N THR A 85 19.92 -4.25 -16.14
CA THR A 85 20.80 -4.48 -17.29
C THR A 85 20.98 -3.19 -18.07
N ARG A 86 22.07 -3.10 -18.83
CA ARG A 86 22.24 -2.05 -19.86
C ARG A 86 21.34 -2.33 -21.07
N PRO A 87 21.20 -1.37 -22.02
CA PRO A 87 20.40 -1.57 -23.23
C PRO A 87 20.90 -2.72 -24.11
N ASP A 88 22.19 -3.06 -24.03
CA ASP A 88 22.80 -4.20 -24.73
C ASP A 88 22.55 -5.56 -24.05
N GLY A 89 21.83 -5.58 -22.92
CA GLY A 89 21.51 -6.77 -22.15
C GLY A 89 22.59 -7.21 -21.16
N THR A 90 23.73 -6.52 -21.10
CA THR A 90 24.77 -6.82 -20.11
C THR A 90 24.31 -6.46 -18.70
N LEU A 91 24.70 -7.26 -17.70
CA LEU A 91 24.35 -7.01 -16.32
C LEU A 91 25.03 -5.72 -15.82
N HIS A 92 24.24 -4.82 -15.24
CA HIS A 92 24.74 -3.71 -14.45
C HIS A 92 24.75 -4.09 -12.97
N ALA A 93 23.62 -4.55 -12.43
CA ALA A 93 23.51 -5.10 -11.08
C ALA A 93 22.30 -6.05 -10.95
N ALA A 94 22.45 -7.12 -10.18
CA ALA A 94 21.37 -7.98 -9.72
C ALA A 94 21.47 -8.14 -8.21
N PHE A 95 20.34 -8.02 -7.51
CA PHE A 95 20.32 -8.17 -6.06
C PHE A 95 18.92 -8.55 -5.59
N GLY A 96 18.84 -9.11 -4.40
CA GLY A 96 17.57 -9.54 -3.85
C GLY A 96 17.68 -9.94 -2.40
N GLY A 97 16.55 -10.34 -1.85
CA GLY A 97 16.41 -10.35 -0.40
C GLY A 97 15.20 -11.08 0.12
N THR A 98 14.97 -10.88 1.40
CA THR A 98 13.79 -11.35 2.12
C THR A 98 12.86 -10.20 2.40
N VAL A 99 11.56 -10.49 2.43
CA VAL A 99 10.51 -9.56 2.88
C VAL A 99 10.16 -9.88 4.32
N ASP A 100 10.15 -8.87 5.18
CA ASP A 100 9.83 -8.99 6.61
C ASP A 100 8.52 -8.26 7.00
N THR A 101 8.06 -7.37 6.13
CA THR A 101 6.83 -6.61 6.30
C THR A 101 6.11 -6.53 4.97
N LEU A 102 4.80 -6.75 5.02
CA LEU A 102 3.92 -6.62 3.86
C LEU A 102 2.56 -6.14 4.35
N THR A 103 2.06 -5.11 3.68
CA THR A 103 0.68 -4.68 3.75
C THR A 103 0.14 -4.57 2.34
N ALA A 104 -1.15 -4.88 2.17
CA ALA A 104 -1.85 -4.55 0.94
C ALA A 104 -3.31 -4.17 1.18
N ALA A 105 -3.83 -3.28 0.34
CA ALA A 105 -5.26 -2.99 0.25
C ALA A 105 -5.63 -2.51 -1.16
N GLY A 106 -6.82 -2.90 -1.62
CA GLY A 106 -7.20 -2.78 -3.02
C GLY A 106 -6.12 -3.35 -3.94
N SER A 107 -5.64 -2.52 -4.86
CA SER A 107 -4.58 -2.83 -5.81
C SER A 107 -3.16 -2.52 -5.32
N VAL A 108 -3.01 -1.98 -4.11
CA VAL A 108 -1.72 -1.47 -3.64
C VAL A 108 -1.11 -2.36 -2.58
N ALA A 109 0.17 -2.67 -2.72
CA ALA A 109 0.97 -3.34 -1.71
C ALA A 109 2.20 -2.50 -1.33
N VAL A 110 2.58 -2.52 -0.05
CA VAL A 110 3.81 -1.92 0.48
C VAL A 110 4.55 -3.01 1.23
N LEU A 111 5.84 -3.15 0.94
CA LEU A 111 6.69 -4.15 1.57
C LEU A 111 8.08 -3.59 1.87
N ASN A 112 8.64 -4.01 3.00
CA ASN A 112 10.04 -3.79 3.31
C ASN A 112 10.76 -5.12 3.50
N GLY A 113 12.07 -5.04 3.40
CA GLY A 113 12.92 -6.21 3.50
C GLY A 113 14.38 -5.83 3.64
N VAL A 114 15.23 -6.83 3.51
CA VAL A 114 16.68 -6.69 3.58
C VAL A 114 17.34 -7.39 2.40
N VAL A 115 18.41 -6.81 1.88
CA VAL A 115 19.22 -7.44 0.83
C VAL A 115 19.98 -8.61 1.43
N THR A 116 19.87 -9.80 0.84
CA THR A 116 20.57 -11.02 1.29
C THR A 116 21.55 -11.57 0.27
N TRP A 117 21.46 -11.14 -0.99
CA TRP A 117 22.42 -11.51 -2.03
C TRP A 117 22.60 -10.36 -3.04
N LYS A 118 23.75 -10.34 -3.72
CA LYS A 118 24.06 -9.39 -4.79
C LYS A 118 25.00 -10.00 -5.83
N ASP A 119 24.94 -9.46 -7.04
CA ASP A 119 25.89 -9.58 -8.14
C ASP A 119 25.98 -8.20 -8.80
N ASN A 120 27.09 -7.49 -8.59
CA ASN A 120 27.27 -6.12 -9.06
C ASN A 120 28.65 -5.99 -9.71
N PRO A 121 28.80 -6.38 -10.98
CA PRO A 121 30.10 -6.40 -11.66
C PRO A 121 30.75 -5.00 -11.76
N ASP A 122 29.93 -3.95 -11.83
CA ASP A 122 30.42 -2.57 -11.95
C ASP A 122 30.93 -2.00 -10.64
N ASN A 123 30.43 -2.51 -9.51
CA ASN A 123 30.85 -2.11 -8.17
C ASN A 123 30.75 -3.28 -7.19
N PRO A 124 31.71 -4.23 -7.25
CA PRO A 124 31.68 -5.44 -6.44
C PRO A 124 31.86 -5.16 -4.94
N ASP A 125 32.37 -3.99 -4.56
CA ASP A 125 32.62 -3.62 -3.17
C ASP A 125 31.46 -2.84 -2.52
N LEU A 126 30.43 -2.46 -3.30
CA LEU A 126 29.26 -1.73 -2.75
C LEU A 126 28.60 -2.56 -1.62
N PRO A 127 28.48 -2.03 -0.39
CA PRO A 127 27.97 -2.78 0.75
C PRO A 127 26.44 -2.85 0.72
N MET A 128 25.89 -3.72 -0.14
CA MET A 128 24.43 -3.86 -0.31
C MET A 128 23.83 -4.84 0.71
N ILE A 129 24.55 -5.92 1.05
CA ILE A 129 24.03 -6.98 1.93
C ILE A 129 23.71 -6.44 3.32
N GLY A 130 22.55 -6.81 3.86
CA GLY A 130 22.05 -6.39 5.16
C GLY A 130 21.42 -5.00 5.16
N THR A 131 21.45 -4.27 4.05
CA THR A 131 20.79 -2.96 3.96
C THR A 131 19.28 -3.12 3.75
N PRO A 132 18.48 -2.21 4.32
CA PRO A 132 17.02 -2.24 4.20
C PRO A 132 16.57 -1.77 2.81
N VAL A 133 15.40 -2.25 2.38
CA VAL A 133 14.72 -1.80 1.16
C VAL A 133 13.25 -1.52 1.40
N ALA A 134 12.67 -0.66 0.58
CA ALA A 134 11.24 -0.39 0.56
C ALA A 134 10.73 -0.52 -0.87
N LEU A 135 9.65 -1.26 -1.07
CA LEU A 135 8.96 -1.37 -2.34
C LEU A 135 7.46 -1.12 -2.16
N SER A 136 6.85 -0.53 -3.18
CA SER A 136 5.40 -0.43 -3.33
C SER A 136 4.99 -0.95 -4.70
N VAL A 137 3.84 -1.59 -4.78
CA VAL A 137 3.27 -2.11 -6.03
C VAL A 137 1.87 -1.53 -6.16
N ALA A 138 1.51 -1.12 -7.36
CA ALA A 138 0.14 -0.87 -7.75
C ALA A 138 -0.22 -1.78 -8.94
N ASP A 139 -1.17 -2.70 -8.69
CA ASP A 139 -1.71 -3.69 -9.64
C ASP A 139 -2.95 -3.11 -10.34
N ARG A 140 -2.86 -2.68 -11.61
CA ARG A 140 -3.87 -1.79 -12.20
C ARG A 140 -4.35 -2.20 -13.59
N PRO A 141 -5.63 -1.95 -13.90
CA PRO A 141 -6.15 -2.18 -15.26
C PRO A 141 -5.49 -1.30 -16.34
N ASP A 142 -5.00 -0.10 -16.00
CA ASP A 142 -4.21 0.80 -16.88
C ASP A 142 -2.69 0.55 -16.83
N GLY A 143 -2.33 -0.47 -16.05
CA GLY A 143 -1.05 -1.16 -16.02
C GLY A 143 -0.17 -0.86 -14.82
N ASP A 144 0.65 -1.85 -14.49
CA ASP A 144 1.28 -1.94 -13.18
C ASP A 144 2.39 -0.94 -12.97
N ARG A 145 2.55 -0.54 -11.71
CA ARG A 145 3.62 0.36 -11.27
C ARG A 145 4.31 -0.13 -10.03
N VAL A 146 5.58 0.23 -9.90
CA VAL A 146 6.39 -0.06 -8.72
C VAL A 146 7.06 1.21 -8.21
N GLY A 147 7.15 1.35 -6.89
CA GLY A 147 8.02 2.32 -6.24
C GLY A 147 9.09 1.55 -5.50
N PHE A 148 10.33 2.02 -5.52
CA PHE A 148 11.39 1.38 -4.77
C PHE A 148 12.42 2.38 -4.26
N VAL A 149 13.00 2.04 -3.10
CA VAL A 149 14.19 2.68 -2.55
C VAL A 149 15.09 1.61 -1.94
N TRP A 150 16.38 1.79 -2.20
CA TRP A 150 17.44 0.92 -1.73
C TRP A 150 18.25 1.63 -0.65
N GLY A 151 18.34 1.07 0.56
CA GLY A 151 19.08 1.68 1.65
C GLY A 151 20.58 1.84 1.36
N PHE A 152 21.15 0.95 0.55
CA PHE A 152 22.54 1.07 0.08
C PHE A 152 22.78 2.23 -0.89
N ALA A 153 21.74 2.89 -1.41
CA ALA A 153 21.85 4.10 -2.22
C ALA A 153 21.93 5.39 -1.37
N GLY A 154 22.06 5.26 -0.05
CA GLY A 154 22.18 6.39 0.89
C GLY A 154 20.84 6.96 1.36
N GLU A 155 19.73 6.41 0.87
CA GLU A 155 18.39 6.82 1.28
C GLU A 155 17.97 6.13 2.59
N PRO A 156 17.44 6.85 3.57
CA PRO A 156 16.91 6.24 4.78
C PRO A 156 15.66 5.42 4.45
N VAL A 157 15.66 4.16 4.89
CA VAL A 157 14.51 3.26 4.82
C VAL A 157 14.05 2.91 6.23
N ALA A 158 12.90 3.44 6.63
CA ALA A 158 12.24 3.06 7.87
C ALA A 158 11.33 1.82 7.65
N PRO A 159 11.14 0.96 8.67
CA PRO A 159 10.14 -0.10 8.60
C PRO A 159 8.74 0.45 8.31
N GLY A 160 8.04 -0.16 7.35
CA GLY A 160 6.71 0.28 6.90
C GLY A 160 6.73 1.42 5.88
N GLN A 161 7.89 1.98 5.53
CA GLN A 161 8.00 3.09 4.59
C GLN A 161 7.50 2.67 3.20
N ALA A 162 6.52 3.43 2.70
CA ALA A 162 6.05 3.33 1.34
C ALA A 162 6.81 4.33 0.45
N HIS A 163 6.97 3.99 -0.82
CA HIS A 163 7.33 4.95 -1.86
C HIS A 163 6.19 5.07 -2.85
N VAL A 164 6.09 6.20 -3.51
CA VAL A 164 5.12 6.36 -4.59
C VAL A 164 5.46 5.39 -5.74
N PRO A 165 4.49 4.62 -6.29
CA PRO A 165 4.67 3.76 -7.45
C PRO A 165 5.01 4.53 -8.74
N PHE A 166 6.22 5.07 -8.82
CA PHE A 166 6.63 5.96 -9.91
C PHE A 166 7.00 5.22 -11.20
N PHE A 167 7.46 3.98 -11.09
CA PHE A 167 8.03 3.21 -12.19
C PHE A 167 6.92 2.44 -12.92
N ALA A 168 6.63 2.82 -14.17
CA ALA A 168 5.71 2.07 -15.02
C ALA A 168 6.37 0.80 -15.55
N LEU A 169 5.63 -0.31 -15.50
CA LEU A 169 6.07 -1.58 -16.05
C LEU A 169 5.55 -1.74 -17.48
N ASP A 170 6.46 -1.93 -18.44
CA ASP A 170 6.09 -2.19 -19.83
C ASP A 170 5.49 -3.60 -20.00
N GLU A 171 5.93 -4.56 -19.17
CA GLU A 171 5.41 -5.92 -19.10
C GLU A 171 5.24 -6.32 -17.63
N SER A 172 4.09 -6.91 -17.26
CA SER A 172 3.85 -7.31 -15.87
C SER A 172 2.97 -8.54 -15.75
N THR A 173 3.30 -9.34 -14.74
CA THR A 173 2.47 -10.43 -14.18
C THR A 173 2.23 -10.22 -12.68
N LEU A 174 2.56 -9.02 -12.16
CA LEU A 174 2.35 -8.71 -10.76
C LEU A 174 0.87 -8.80 -10.41
N THR A 175 0.60 -9.27 -9.21
CA THR A 175 -0.75 -9.36 -8.69
C THR A 175 -0.72 -9.05 -7.21
N VAL A 176 -1.59 -8.15 -6.77
CA VAL A 176 -1.85 -7.86 -5.37
C VAL A 176 -3.14 -8.55 -4.97
N ARG A 177 -3.07 -9.42 -3.96
CA ARG A 177 -4.23 -10.09 -3.38
C ARG A 177 -4.47 -9.59 -1.98
N THR A 178 -5.68 -9.18 -1.71
CA THR A 178 -6.11 -8.67 -0.42
C THR A 178 -7.61 -8.94 -0.21
N PRO A 179 -8.08 -8.99 1.04
CA PRO A 179 -9.50 -9.20 1.34
C PRO A 179 -10.35 -7.93 1.11
N VAL A 180 -9.70 -6.83 0.74
CA VAL A 180 -10.30 -5.54 0.44
C VAL A 180 -10.46 -5.40 -1.08
N PRO A 181 -11.69 -5.25 -1.61
CA PRO A 181 -11.89 -5.12 -3.06
C PRO A 181 -11.12 -3.94 -3.66
N GLY A 182 -10.57 -4.12 -4.86
CA GLY A 182 -9.97 -3.06 -5.66
C GLY A 182 -10.03 -3.39 -7.15
N PRO A 183 -9.88 -2.39 -8.04
CA PRO A 183 -9.65 -2.66 -9.45
C PRO A 183 -8.29 -3.35 -9.60
N HIS A 184 -8.22 -4.47 -10.33
CA HIS A 184 -6.98 -5.23 -10.58
C HIS A 184 -6.71 -5.32 -12.08
N GLY A 185 -5.45 -5.48 -12.49
CA GLY A 185 -5.11 -5.80 -13.87
C GLY A 185 -3.62 -5.91 -14.14
N GLY A 186 -3.21 -6.91 -14.92
CA GLY A 186 -1.82 -7.08 -15.39
C GLY A 186 -1.61 -6.57 -16.82
N ALA A 187 -2.21 -5.43 -17.17
CA ALA A 187 -2.00 -4.83 -18.49
C ALA A 187 -0.61 -4.15 -18.54
N PRO A 188 0.00 -4.01 -19.73
CA PRO A 188 1.16 -3.13 -19.91
C PRO A 188 0.88 -1.74 -19.33
N GLY A 189 1.77 -1.24 -18.47
CA GLY A 189 1.75 0.11 -17.94
C GLY A 189 1.72 1.13 -19.06
N SER A 190 0.67 1.96 -19.08
CA SER A 190 0.64 3.10 -19.97
C SER A 190 1.74 4.10 -19.60
N ARG A 191 2.68 4.35 -20.52
CA ARG A 191 3.56 5.53 -20.48
C ARG A 191 2.83 6.83 -20.83
N ALA A 192 1.58 6.77 -21.30
CA ALA A 192 0.79 7.93 -21.71
C ALA A 192 0.35 8.82 -20.52
N GLY A 193 1.02 8.66 -19.37
CA GLY A 193 0.84 9.42 -18.17
C GLY A 193 -0.33 8.93 -17.33
N LEU A 194 -0.28 9.32 -16.05
CA LEU A 194 -1.31 9.00 -15.06
C LEU A 194 -2.54 9.92 -15.28
N PRO A 195 -3.76 9.50 -14.88
CA PRO A 195 -4.93 10.38 -14.87
C PRO A 195 -4.68 11.61 -13.98
N GLU A 196 -5.56 12.61 -14.00
CA GLU A 196 -5.50 13.65 -12.99
C GLU A 196 -5.61 12.99 -11.60
N ARG A 197 -4.81 13.45 -10.65
CA ARG A 197 -4.79 12.87 -9.30
C ARG A 197 -5.07 13.99 -8.35
N HIS A 198 -6.23 13.99 -7.71
CA HIS A 198 -6.55 14.95 -6.66
C HIS A 198 -7.03 14.21 -5.42
N VAL A 199 -6.39 14.52 -4.30
CA VAL A 199 -6.65 13.91 -3.00
C VAL A 199 -6.86 15.03 -2.00
N ALA A 200 -8.07 15.16 -1.51
CA ALA A 200 -8.43 16.15 -0.51
C ALA A 200 -9.27 15.52 0.59
N GLY A 201 -8.87 15.73 1.83
CA GLY A 201 -9.70 15.46 3.00
C GLY A 201 -8.89 15.14 4.24
N THR A 202 -9.61 14.68 5.24
CA THR A 202 -9.16 14.55 6.61
C THR A 202 -9.48 13.15 7.13
N LEU A 203 -8.48 12.54 7.74
CA LEU A 203 -8.60 11.28 8.43
C LEU A 203 -8.44 11.46 9.93
N GLU A 204 -9.42 10.97 10.67
CA GLU A 204 -9.39 10.90 12.13
C GLU A 204 -8.91 9.51 12.61
N LEU A 205 -7.74 9.47 13.22
CA LEU A 205 -7.08 8.30 13.82
C LEU A 205 -7.00 8.46 15.35
N GLY A 206 -8.13 8.30 16.03
CA GLY A 206 -8.17 8.40 17.50
C GLY A 206 -7.94 9.82 17.99
N ASP A 207 -6.76 10.11 18.55
CA ASP A 207 -6.34 11.44 19.01
C ASP A 207 -5.57 12.25 17.95
N ARG A 208 -5.38 11.66 16.76
CA ARG A 208 -4.66 12.26 15.64
C ARG A 208 -5.60 12.56 14.47
N THR A 209 -5.33 13.67 13.81
CA THR A 209 -5.96 14.08 12.57
C THR A 209 -4.89 14.21 11.47
N ILE A 210 -5.10 13.61 10.31
CA ILE A 210 -4.25 13.75 9.13
C ILE A 210 -5.07 14.43 8.05
N THR A 211 -4.67 15.62 7.62
CA THR A 211 -5.30 16.32 6.48
C THR A 211 -4.36 16.26 5.29
N VAL A 212 -4.88 15.81 4.16
CA VAL A 212 -4.18 15.75 2.87
C VAL A 212 -4.90 16.66 1.90
N ASN A 213 -4.15 17.52 1.22
CA ASN A 213 -4.64 18.29 0.09
C ASN A 213 -3.54 18.31 -0.96
N ALA A 214 -3.62 17.41 -1.93
CA ALA A 214 -2.55 17.14 -2.87
C ALA A 214 -3.12 16.89 -4.26
N GLN A 215 -2.42 17.39 -5.28
CA GLN A 215 -2.79 17.19 -6.66
C GLN A 215 -1.58 16.97 -7.57
N ALA A 216 -1.77 16.20 -8.63
CA ALA A 216 -0.82 16.08 -9.72
C ALA A 216 -1.55 16.09 -11.08
N PRO A 217 -1.07 16.89 -12.05
CA PRO A 217 -1.76 17.01 -13.34
C PRO A 217 -1.85 15.68 -14.09
N ALA A 218 -2.90 15.54 -14.91
CA ALA A 218 -2.99 14.46 -15.89
C ALA A 218 -1.76 14.46 -16.80
N GLY A 219 -1.27 13.28 -17.15
CA GLY A 219 -0.09 13.14 -18.01
C GLY A 219 1.25 13.35 -17.28
N ALA A 220 1.27 14.04 -16.14
CA ALA A 220 2.49 14.43 -15.46
C ALA A 220 3.08 13.29 -14.61
N PRO A 221 4.43 13.23 -14.46
CA PRO A 221 5.05 12.25 -13.57
C PRO A 221 4.59 12.47 -12.12
N PRO A 222 4.65 11.45 -11.24
CA PRO A 222 4.27 11.60 -9.84
C PRO A 222 5.01 12.73 -9.11
N SER A 223 6.24 13.04 -9.53
CA SER A 223 7.07 14.14 -9.01
C SER A 223 6.55 15.55 -9.31
N ALA A 224 5.58 15.69 -10.23
CA ALA A 224 4.92 16.96 -10.51
C ALA A 224 3.80 17.30 -9.50
N ALA A 225 3.67 16.48 -8.44
CA ALA A 225 2.68 16.70 -7.41
C ALA A 225 2.93 17.99 -6.62
N THR A 226 1.85 18.63 -6.21
CA THR A 226 1.84 19.81 -5.34
C THR A 226 0.82 19.61 -4.25
N GLY A 227 0.97 20.34 -3.14
CA GLY A 227 0.01 20.32 -2.04
C GLY A 227 0.66 20.14 -0.68
N THR A 228 -0.18 19.88 0.32
CA THR A 228 0.23 19.81 1.71
C THR A 228 -0.34 18.60 2.43
N ILE A 229 0.39 18.16 3.45
CA ILE A 229 -0.05 17.19 4.43
C ILE A 229 0.12 17.84 5.79
N THR A 230 -0.93 17.84 6.61
CA THR A 230 -0.88 18.31 8.00
C THR A 230 -1.23 17.17 8.93
N VAL A 231 -0.39 16.93 9.93
CA VAL A 231 -0.65 15.97 11.00
C VAL A 231 -0.80 16.74 12.30
N ASN A 232 -1.97 16.65 12.91
CA ASN A 232 -2.33 17.34 14.15
C ASN A 232 -2.73 16.32 15.25
N GLY A 233 -2.45 16.64 16.50
CA GLY A 233 -3.04 15.96 17.66
C GLY A 233 -2.27 14.73 18.21
N GLY A 234 -2.58 14.43 19.48
CA GLY A 234 -2.10 13.28 20.26
C GLY A 234 -0.75 13.44 20.96
N ALA A 235 -0.19 12.34 21.49
CA ALA A 235 1.17 12.27 22.06
C ALA A 235 2.29 12.36 21.00
N ALA A 236 1.94 12.65 19.75
CA ALA A 236 2.85 12.69 18.62
C ALA A 236 3.09 14.13 18.14
N THR A 237 4.15 14.29 17.35
CA THR A 237 4.58 15.57 16.83
C THR A 237 3.64 16.07 15.74
N THR A 238 3.22 17.33 15.91
CA THR A 238 2.40 18.05 14.94
C THR A 238 3.31 18.66 13.90
N PHE A 239 2.98 18.50 12.61
CA PHE A 239 3.79 19.07 11.53
C PHE A 239 2.98 19.28 10.25
N ALA A 240 3.51 20.15 9.40
CA ALA A 240 3.09 20.33 8.02
C ALA A 240 4.21 19.87 7.09
N ALA A 241 3.82 19.30 5.95
CA ALA A 241 4.72 18.81 4.92
C ALA A 241 4.23 19.22 3.53
N THR A 242 5.16 19.50 2.63
CA THR A 242 4.86 19.76 1.21
C THR A 242 4.93 18.44 0.45
N VAL A 243 3.88 18.12 -0.31
CA VAL A 243 3.85 16.93 -1.16
C VAL A 243 4.87 17.10 -2.29
N THR A 244 5.67 16.06 -2.47
CA THR A 244 6.72 15.98 -3.50
C THR A 244 6.42 14.91 -4.53
N GLU A 245 5.66 13.88 -4.15
CA GLU A 245 5.22 12.83 -5.06
C GLU A 245 3.80 12.40 -4.69
N LEU A 246 2.95 12.19 -5.68
CA LEU A 246 1.59 11.71 -5.49
C LEU A 246 1.23 10.69 -6.56
N ASP A 247 0.66 9.58 -6.09
CA ASP A 247 0.04 8.58 -6.91
C ASP A 247 -1.26 8.12 -6.27
N ALA A 248 -2.29 8.03 -7.10
CA ALA A 248 -3.63 7.63 -6.72
C ALA A 248 -4.10 6.60 -7.75
N SER A 249 -4.75 5.55 -7.28
CA SER A 249 -5.24 4.45 -8.10
C SER A 249 -6.52 3.87 -7.53
N GLY A 250 -7.63 4.30 -8.12
CA GLY A 250 -8.95 4.06 -7.60
C GLY A 250 -9.02 4.48 -6.13
N PRO A 251 -9.40 3.59 -5.21
CA PRO A 251 -9.55 3.94 -3.80
C PRO A 251 -8.22 4.17 -3.06
N ALA A 252 -7.06 3.84 -3.63
CA ALA A 252 -5.77 3.88 -2.93
C ALA A 252 -4.92 5.10 -3.31
N VAL A 253 -4.28 5.73 -2.33
CA VAL A 253 -3.36 6.85 -2.51
C VAL A 253 -2.04 6.55 -1.81
N ILE A 254 -0.93 6.88 -2.45
CA ILE A 254 0.37 7.04 -1.80
C ILE A 254 0.89 8.44 -2.11
N ALA A 255 1.29 9.17 -1.08
CA ALA A 255 1.95 10.46 -1.18
C ALA A 255 3.30 10.43 -0.46
N THR A 256 4.33 11.01 -1.06
CA THR A 256 5.59 11.33 -0.37
C THR A 256 5.68 12.83 -0.18
N ALA A 257 6.01 13.26 1.03
CA ALA A 257 6.09 14.68 1.37
C ALA A 257 7.36 14.99 2.18
N THR A 258 7.78 16.25 2.17
CA THR A 258 8.89 16.75 2.97
C THR A 258 8.35 17.66 4.06
N VAL A 259 8.68 17.36 5.32
CA VAL A 259 8.24 18.18 6.46
C VAL A 259 8.85 19.57 6.36
N THR A 260 8.00 20.59 6.38
CA THR A 260 8.41 22.00 6.25
C THR A 260 8.41 22.73 7.59
N THR A 261 7.46 22.39 8.47
CA THR A 261 7.33 22.99 9.80
C THR A 261 6.78 21.96 10.77
N GLY A 262 7.16 22.01 12.04
CA GLY A 262 6.57 21.14 13.06
C GLY A 262 7.08 21.42 14.47
N SER A 263 6.44 20.80 15.45
CA SER A 263 6.81 20.94 16.87
C SER A 263 8.11 20.21 17.23
N ASP A 264 8.57 19.29 16.39
CA ASP A 264 9.86 18.62 16.50
C ASP A 264 10.78 19.02 15.34
N PRO A 265 11.80 19.85 15.61
CA PRO A 265 12.74 20.33 14.60
C PRO A 265 13.52 19.21 13.91
N SER A 266 13.66 18.03 14.52
CA SER A 266 14.41 16.91 13.92
C SER A 266 13.74 16.32 12.68
N LEU A 267 12.43 16.56 12.54
CA LEU A 267 11.63 16.12 11.40
C LEU A 267 11.70 17.09 10.22
N ILE A 268 12.04 18.36 10.43
CA ILE A 268 12.05 19.37 9.37
C ILE A 268 13.10 19.01 8.30
N GLY A 269 12.71 19.11 7.03
CA GLY A 269 13.52 18.72 5.88
C GLY A 269 13.58 17.22 5.63
N ARG A 270 12.91 16.40 6.45
CA ARG A 270 12.88 14.95 6.26
C ARG A 270 11.68 14.50 5.43
N ARG A 271 11.86 13.40 4.69
CA ARG A 271 10.78 12.78 3.90
C ARG A 271 9.88 11.91 4.77
N ILE A 272 8.59 12.00 4.52
CA ILE A 272 7.54 11.14 5.07
C ILE A 272 6.79 10.46 3.92
N SER A 273 6.17 9.32 4.21
CA SER A 273 5.19 8.71 3.30
C SER A 273 3.84 8.64 3.99
N VAL A 274 2.80 8.92 3.21
CA VAL A 274 1.40 8.76 3.60
C VAL A 274 0.75 7.82 2.62
N SER A 275 0.00 6.84 3.13
CA SER A 275 -0.75 5.91 2.29
C SER A 275 -2.18 5.87 2.80
N VAL A 276 -3.15 6.04 1.92
CA VAL A 276 -4.59 6.12 2.24
C VAL A 276 -5.35 5.14 1.36
N TYR A 277 -6.44 4.61 1.88
CA TYR A 277 -7.42 3.85 1.10
C TYR A 277 -8.83 4.29 1.49
N ASP A 278 -9.59 4.76 0.50
CA ASP A 278 -10.98 5.20 0.58
C ASP A 278 -11.88 4.17 -0.11
N GLY A 279 -12.38 3.20 0.65
CA GLY A 279 -13.22 2.11 0.14
C GLY A 279 -14.49 1.90 0.94
N GLY A 280 -14.92 2.93 1.69
CA GLY A 280 -16.13 2.93 2.50
C GLY A 280 -15.92 2.34 3.90
N PRO A 281 -16.60 1.26 4.33
CA PRO A 281 -16.55 0.78 5.71
C PRO A 281 -15.18 0.22 6.16
N ARG A 282 -14.13 0.31 5.33
CA ARG A 282 -12.78 -0.23 5.55
C ARG A 282 -11.68 0.81 5.31
N ASP A 283 -11.99 2.09 5.54
CA ASP A 283 -11.06 3.19 5.31
C ASP A 283 -9.78 3.09 6.16
N TRP A 284 -8.69 3.34 5.45
CA TRP A 284 -7.28 3.28 5.79
C TRP A 284 -6.45 4.57 5.79
N ALA A 285 -5.61 4.88 6.78
CA ALA A 285 -4.33 5.51 6.42
C ALA A 285 -3.16 5.25 7.35
N GLY A 286 -1.99 5.54 6.80
CA GLY A 286 -0.70 5.53 7.44
C GLY A 286 0.11 6.78 7.23
N VAL A 287 0.91 7.12 8.24
CA VAL A 287 2.01 8.09 8.11
C VAL A 287 3.27 7.46 8.65
N VAL A 288 4.34 7.43 7.85
CA VAL A 288 5.66 6.94 8.26
C VAL A 288 6.61 8.12 8.44
N LEU A 289 7.14 8.26 9.66
CA LEU A 289 8.11 9.29 10.02
C LEU A 289 9.55 8.79 9.82
N PRO A 290 10.48 9.68 9.42
CA PRO A 290 11.87 9.33 9.21
C PRO A 290 12.57 8.95 10.52
N GLY A 291 13.32 7.86 10.50
CA GLY A 291 14.12 7.38 11.64
C GLY A 291 13.32 6.87 12.83
N ARG A 292 11.98 6.88 12.77
CA ARG A 292 11.14 6.22 13.76
C ARG A 292 10.62 4.92 13.17
N GLU A 293 10.76 3.85 13.95
CA GLU A 293 9.96 2.65 13.77
C GLU A 293 8.50 3.09 13.71
N VAL A 294 7.78 2.71 12.64
CA VAL A 294 6.32 2.66 12.75
C VAL A 294 6.09 1.69 13.90
N LEU A 295 5.79 2.21 15.09
CA LEU A 295 5.07 1.40 16.06
C LEU A 295 3.90 0.84 15.26
N PRO A 296 3.74 -0.48 15.14
CA PRO A 296 2.91 -1.16 14.15
C PRO A 296 1.40 -0.82 14.19
N TYR A 297 1.04 0.23 14.90
CA TYR A 297 -0.28 0.75 15.18
C TYR A 297 -0.59 2.11 14.55
N GLN A 298 0.30 2.75 13.78
CA GLN A 298 0.01 4.09 13.22
C GLN A 298 0.22 4.26 11.70
N GLY A 299 0.82 3.28 11.01
CA GLY A 299 1.00 3.31 9.56
C GLY A 299 -0.03 2.45 8.83
N ILE A 300 -0.36 1.29 9.36
CA ILE A 300 -1.27 0.35 8.71
C ILE A 300 -1.92 -0.39 9.88
N LEU A 301 -3.08 0.08 10.33
CA LEU A 301 -3.89 -0.74 11.23
C LEU A 301 -4.53 -1.84 10.36
N PRO A 302 -4.21 -3.12 10.58
CA PRO A 302 -5.07 -4.17 10.07
C PRO A 302 -6.39 -3.97 10.82
N TRP A 303 -7.37 -3.38 10.13
CA TRP A 303 -8.78 -3.39 10.54
C TRP A 303 -9.13 -2.52 11.75
N ARG A 304 -8.91 -1.20 11.66
CA ARG A 304 -9.85 -0.28 12.31
C ARG A 304 -10.53 0.58 11.24
N PRO A 305 -11.87 0.63 11.19
CA PRO A 305 -12.53 1.64 10.38
C PRO A 305 -12.03 3.02 10.83
N ALA A 306 -11.72 3.90 9.88
CA ALA A 306 -11.61 5.32 10.17
C ALA A 306 -12.83 5.75 10.99
N ILE A 307 -12.63 6.57 12.03
CA ILE A 307 -13.76 7.06 12.82
C ILE A 307 -14.67 7.91 11.91
N ARG A 308 -14.04 8.69 11.01
CA ARG A 308 -14.59 9.31 9.81
C ARG A 308 -13.47 9.53 8.78
N SER A 309 -13.80 9.38 7.50
CA SER A 309 -13.00 9.84 6.36
C SER A 309 -13.90 10.73 5.50
N ASP A 310 -13.45 11.93 5.18
CA ASP A 310 -13.99 12.77 4.09
C ASP A 310 -12.99 12.89 2.94
N LEU A 311 -11.97 12.01 2.92
CA LEU A 311 -10.95 11.97 1.89
C LEU A 311 -11.59 11.56 0.58
N THR A 312 -11.63 12.48 -0.37
CA THR A 312 -12.13 12.23 -1.71
C THR A 312 -10.94 12.08 -2.64
N VAL A 313 -10.81 10.90 -3.24
CA VAL A 313 -9.97 10.71 -4.44
C VAL A 313 -10.82 11.09 -5.64
N LEU A 314 -10.51 12.21 -6.27
CA LEU A 314 -11.19 12.66 -7.47
C LEU A 314 -10.36 12.19 -8.69
N ASP A 315 -10.99 11.34 -9.50
CA ASP A 315 -10.52 10.91 -10.83
C ASP A 315 -10.71 12.02 -11.89
#